data_AF-A0A821H2I7-F1
#
_entry.id   AF-A0A821H2I7-F1
#
_cell.length_a   1.000
_cell.length_b   1.000
_cell.length_c   1.000
_cell.angle_alpha   90.00
_cell.angle_beta   90.00
_cell.angle_gamma   90.00
#
_symmetry.space_group_name_H-M   'P 1'
#
loop_
_entity.id
_entity.type
_entity.pdbx_description
1 polymer ?
#
loop_
_entity_poly.entity_id
_entity_poly.type
_entity_poly.pdbx_seq_one_letter_code
_entity_poly.pdbx_strand_id
1 'polypeptide(L)'
;MDDADFDQVPQILFSDVPSLKKRGCPGTLIPLTHDTRAVLCGNNSSDVIVVAPRFGHGRCLVFAHCDYPNIFLNVESEDQNFIDNCRQWLARGENAQFESIDEVSSMNDVQFNRKILVWNGHCTKDDAFMNDLCAYLQQGGALICGSVAWGWLQINKGKFLSDFPFARFCDYIGVKLTDNYTNCPDPILFRPELIKFKNIYHVTQELANDPNNIT
;
A
#
# COMPACT_ATOMS: atom_id res chain seq x y z
N MET A 1 8.77 -17.60 5.52
CA MET A 1 9.19 -16.25 5.08
C MET A 1 9.44 -15.47 6.34
N ASP A 2 10.70 -15.26 6.66
CA ASP A 2 11.18 -14.63 7.90
C ASP A 2 11.15 -13.10 7.78
N ASP A 3 11.59 -12.37 8.82
CA ASP A 3 11.67 -10.91 8.78
C ASP A 3 12.71 -10.40 7.75
N ALA A 4 13.70 -11.22 7.36
CA ALA A 4 14.73 -10.82 6.38
C ALA A 4 14.15 -10.74 4.96
N ASP A 5 13.15 -11.55 4.65
CA ASP A 5 12.41 -11.48 3.38
C ASP A 5 11.55 -10.21 3.25
N PHE A 6 11.11 -9.63 4.38
CA PHE A 6 10.24 -8.45 4.36
C PHE A 6 10.99 -7.17 3.99
N ASP A 7 12.28 -7.08 4.31
CA ASP A 7 13.14 -5.96 3.90
C ASP A 7 13.42 -5.94 2.39
N GLN A 8 13.26 -7.09 1.72
CA GLN A 8 13.49 -7.24 0.29
C GLN A 8 12.21 -7.08 -0.55
N VAL A 9 11.07 -6.77 0.07
CA VAL A 9 9.78 -6.63 -0.63
C VAL A 9 9.89 -5.71 -1.85
N PRO A 10 10.51 -4.52 -1.78
CA PRO A 10 10.62 -3.67 -2.96
C PRO A 10 11.33 -4.36 -4.13
N GLN A 11 12.43 -5.06 -3.84
CA GLN A 11 13.21 -5.81 -4.84
C GLN A 11 12.45 -7.04 -5.36
N ILE A 12 11.70 -7.72 -4.51
CA ILE A 12 10.84 -8.86 -4.91
C ILE A 12 9.77 -8.37 -5.89
N LEU A 13 9.06 -7.29 -5.53
CA LEU A 13 7.96 -6.78 -6.35
C LEU A 13 8.44 -6.22 -7.69
N PHE A 14 9.62 -5.60 -7.70
CA PHE A 14 10.23 -5.02 -8.90
C PHE A 14 11.29 -5.90 -9.56
N SER A 15 11.34 -7.21 -9.26
CA SER A 15 12.24 -8.14 -9.95
C SER A 15 11.93 -8.14 -11.46
N ASP A 16 12.93 -7.80 -12.27
CA ASP A 16 12.80 -7.63 -13.73
C ASP A 16 11.73 -6.60 -14.17
N VAL A 17 11.41 -5.64 -13.29
CA VAL A 17 10.51 -4.52 -13.55
C VAL A 17 11.27 -3.22 -13.29
N PRO A 18 11.80 -2.53 -14.32
CA PRO A 18 12.59 -1.31 -14.11
C PRO A 18 11.74 -0.09 -13.73
N SER A 19 10.44 -0.14 -14.02
CA SER A 19 9.53 0.98 -13.81
C SER A 19 8.08 0.54 -13.84
N LEU A 20 7.20 1.36 -13.26
CA LEU A 20 5.75 1.22 -13.34
C LEU A 20 5.16 2.43 -14.06
N LYS A 21 4.17 2.24 -14.94
CA LYS A 21 3.51 3.37 -15.59
C LYS A 21 2.85 4.29 -14.56
N LYS A 22 2.94 5.61 -14.78
CA LYS A 22 2.25 6.56 -13.91
C LYS A 22 0.74 6.47 -14.13
N ARG A 23 -0.02 6.36 -13.06
CA ARG A 23 -1.49 6.39 -13.10
C ARG A 23 -1.99 7.65 -12.38
N GLY A 24 -2.65 8.54 -13.14
CA GLY A 24 -3.14 9.82 -12.63
C GLY A 24 -2.06 10.70 -12.00
N CYS A 25 -2.42 11.40 -10.92
CA CYS A 25 -1.51 12.22 -10.12
C CYS A 25 -1.42 11.62 -8.71
N PRO A 26 -0.45 10.74 -8.44
CA PRO A 26 -0.38 10.04 -7.16
C PRO A 26 -0.22 11.00 -5.98
N GLY A 27 -0.86 10.65 -4.86
CA GLY A 27 -0.60 11.26 -3.56
C GLY A 27 0.79 10.89 -3.02
N THR A 28 1.02 11.22 -1.74
CA THR A 28 2.17 10.65 -0.99
C THR A 28 1.72 9.89 0.25
N LEU A 29 2.44 8.81 0.56
CA LEU A 29 2.22 7.93 1.71
C LEU A 29 3.38 8.04 2.71
N ILE A 30 3.14 7.65 3.95
CA ILE A 30 4.21 7.53 4.97
C ILE A 30 4.09 6.14 5.62
N PRO A 31 5.10 5.26 5.50
CA PRO A 31 5.19 4.05 6.31
C PRO A 31 5.42 4.43 7.79
N LEU A 32 4.54 3.98 8.69
CA LEU A 32 4.52 4.40 10.09
C LEU A 32 5.04 3.34 11.07
N THR A 33 5.35 2.11 10.65
CA THR A 33 5.74 1.03 11.59
C THR A 33 6.90 0.19 11.06
N HIS A 34 7.52 -0.60 11.94
CA HIS A 34 8.52 -1.61 11.56
C HIS A 34 7.93 -2.72 10.67
N ASP A 35 6.61 -2.82 10.59
CA ASP A 35 5.86 -3.74 9.71
C ASP A 35 5.41 -3.08 8.40
N THR A 36 5.93 -1.89 8.08
CA THR A 36 5.65 -1.21 6.80
C THR A 36 6.93 -0.95 6.03
N ARG A 37 6.88 -1.09 4.70
CA ARG A 37 8.01 -0.76 3.80
C ARG A 37 7.55 0.12 2.66
N ALA A 38 8.27 1.21 2.40
CA ALA A 38 8.12 1.91 1.12
C ALA A 38 8.56 0.98 -0.01
N VAL A 39 7.81 0.97 -1.12
CA VAL A 39 8.01 0.05 -2.24
C VAL A 39 8.38 0.80 -3.52
N LEU A 40 7.74 1.95 -3.76
CA LEU A 40 8.03 2.79 -4.92
C LEU A 40 7.93 4.26 -4.50
N CYS A 41 8.93 5.04 -4.93
CA CYS A 41 8.98 6.48 -4.72
C CYS A 41 8.90 7.20 -6.08
N GLY A 42 8.30 8.40 -6.07
CA GLY A 42 8.24 9.33 -7.18
C GLY A 42 9.58 10.00 -7.43
N ASN A 43 9.67 11.32 -7.29
CA ASN A 43 10.90 12.05 -7.62
C ASN A 43 12.03 11.84 -6.62
N ASN A 44 11.70 11.67 -5.35
CA ASN A 44 12.63 11.61 -4.22
C ASN A 44 12.09 10.67 -3.13
N SER A 45 12.82 10.50 -2.03
CA SER A 45 12.44 9.60 -0.92
C SER A 45 11.24 10.07 -0.08
N SER A 46 10.77 11.32 -0.22
CA SER A 46 9.50 11.76 0.39
C SER A 46 8.28 11.46 -0.46
N ASP A 47 8.44 11.25 -1.76
CA ASP A 47 7.35 10.98 -2.68
C ASP A 47 6.98 9.49 -2.66
N VAL A 48 6.68 8.90 -1.51
CA VAL A 48 6.34 7.46 -1.45
C VAL A 48 4.96 7.24 -2.07
N ILE A 49 4.88 6.39 -3.10
CA ILE A 49 3.65 6.13 -3.88
C ILE A 49 3.06 4.77 -3.53
N VAL A 50 3.90 3.81 -3.15
CA VAL A 50 3.47 2.46 -2.76
C VAL A 50 4.10 2.09 -1.43
N VAL A 51 3.28 1.59 -0.50
CA VAL A 51 3.72 1.04 0.77
C VAL A 51 3.20 -0.39 0.92
N ALA A 52 4.06 -1.30 1.38
CA ALA A 52 3.71 -2.67 1.73
C ALA A 52 3.65 -2.81 3.26
N PRO A 53 2.47 -2.80 3.89
CA PRO A 53 2.31 -3.17 5.29
C PRO A 53 2.08 -4.67 5.49
N ARG A 54 2.59 -5.21 6.60
CA ARG A 54 2.11 -6.44 7.25
C ARG A 54 1.16 -6.05 8.38
N PHE A 55 0.04 -6.75 8.48
CA PHE A 55 -0.92 -6.55 9.55
C PHE A 55 -1.37 -7.91 10.10
N GLY A 56 -0.96 -8.23 11.33
CA GLY A 56 -0.99 -9.60 11.84
C GLY A 56 -0.20 -10.52 10.91
N HIS A 57 -0.83 -11.58 10.41
CA HIS A 57 -0.19 -12.46 9.43
C HIS A 57 -0.37 -12.00 7.98
N GLY A 58 -1.18 -10.99 7.70
CA GLY A 58 -1.56 -10.54 6.36
C GLY A 58 -0.51 -9.69 5.66
N ARG A 59 -0.67 -9.53 4.34
CA ARG A 59 0.18 -8.71 3.48
C ARG A 59 -0.68 -7.78 2.64
N CYS A 60 -0.32 -6.51 2.58
CA CYS A 60 -1.02 -5.56 1.72
C CYS A 60 -0.09 -4.78 0.80
N LEU A 61 -0.67 -4.19 -0.25
CA LEU A 61 -0.08 -3.09 -1.01
C LEU A 61 -1.04 -1.90 -0.98
N VAL A 62 -0.55 -0.77 -0.49
CA VAL A 62 -1.29 0.49 -0.43
C VAL A 62 -0.71 1.44 -1.47
N PHE A 63 -1.54 1.90 -2.41
CA PHE A 63 -1.18 2.82 -3.48
C PHE A 63 -1.73 4.22 -3.22
N ALA A 64 -0.95 5.24 -3.55
CA ALA A 64 -1.34 6.64 -3.42
C ALA A 64 -2.28 7.14 -4.54
N HIS A 65 -2.81 6.24 -5.37
CA HIS A 65 -3.80 6.55 -6.40
C HIS A 65 -4.75 5.37 -6.64
N CYS A 66 -6.04 5.64 -6.87
CA CYS A 66 -7.10 4.63 -7.04
C CYS A 66 -6.97 3.78 -8.32
N ASP A 67 -6.32 4.32 -9.36
CA ASP A 67 -6.17 3.60 -10.64
C ASP A 67 -5.14 2.48 -10.61
N TYR A 68 -4.24 2.45 -9.61
CA TYR A 68 -3.26 1.37 -9.50
C TYR A 68 -3.92 0.02 -9.14
N PRO A 69 -4.79 -0.09 -8.12
CA PRO A 69 -5.55 -1.31 -7.87
C PRO A 69 -6.22 -1.92 -9.12
N ASN A 70 -6.70 -1.10 -10.04
CA ASN A 70 -7.40 -1.57 -11.25
C ASN A 70 -6.49 -2.36 -12.21
N ILE A 71 -5.17 -2.16 -12.19
CA ILE A 71 -4.26 -2.94 -13.07
C ILE A 71 -4.30 -4.44 -12.75
N PHE A 72 -4.58 -4.81 -11.49
CA PHE A 72 -4.62 -6.20 -11.03
C PHE A 72 -5.88 -6.94 -11.49
N LEU A 73 -6.92 -6.20 -11.89
CA LEU A 73 -8.17 -6.74 -12.40
C LEU A 73 -8.18 -6.82 -13.94
N ASN A 74 -7.16 -6.27 -14.60
CA ASN A 74 -7.05 -6.21 -16.05
C ASN A 74 -6.15 -7.34 -16.59
N VAL A 75 -6.68 -8.15 -17.51
CA VAL A 75 -5.99 -9.32 -18.06
C VAL A 75 -4.83 -8.95 -19.02
N GLU A 76 -4.90 -7.78 -19.65
CA GLU A 76 -3.96 -7.33 -20.71
C GLU A 76 -3.07 -6.17 -20.24
N SER A 77 -2.64 -6.19 -18.97
CA SER A 77 -1.83 -5.11 -18.42
C SER A 77 -0.38 -5.16 -18.93
N GLU A 78 0.16 -4.03 -19.38
CA GLU A 78 1.59 -3.85 -19.67
C GLU A 78 2.48 -4.05 -18.43
N ASP A 79 1.88 -4.01 -17.24
CA ASP A 79 2.53 -4.19 -15.93
C ASP A 79 2.50 -5.67 -15.47
N GLN A 80 2.36 -6.65 -16.37
CA GLN A 80 2.13 -8.07 -16.04
C GLN A 80 3.20 -8.68 -15.12
N ASN A 81 4.49 -8.43 -15.36
CA ASN A 81 5.57 -8.94 -14.51
C ASN A 81 5.44 -8.42 -13.06
N PHE A 82 5.12 -7.13 -12.91
CA PHE A 82 4.88 -6.54 -11.59
C PHE A 82 3.66 -7.18 -10.91
N ILE A 83 2.58 -7.41 -11.65
CA ILE A 83 1.37 -8.06 -11.16
C ILE A 83 1.67 -9.50 -10.69
N ASP A 84 2.47 -10.25 -11.45
CA ASP A 84 2.84 -11.62 -11.12
C ASP A 84 3.74 -11.68 -9.87
N ASN A 85 4.72 -10.78 -9.76
CA ASN A 85 5.55 -10.64 -8.56
C ASN A 85 4.70 -10.29 -7.33
N CYS A 86 3.76 -9.35 -7.48
CA CYS A 86 2.81 -8.99 -6.42
C CYS A 86 1.94 -10.18 -6.02
N ARG A 87 1.42 -10.95 -6.97
CA ARG A 87 0.62 -12.15 -6.69
C ARG A 87 1.43 -13.16 -5.89
N GLN A 88 2.64 -13.48 -6.33
CA GLN A 88 3.52 -14.41 -5.63
C GLN A 88 3.82 -13.95 -4.21
N TRP A 89 4.14 -12.67 -4.03
CA TRP A 89 4.42 -12.14 -2.70
C TRP A 89 3.20 -12.12 -1.79
N LEU A 90 2.07 -11.58 -2.26
CA LEU A 90 0.84 -11.45 -1.48
C LEU A 90 0.27 -12.83 -1.09
N ALA A 91 0.27 -13.78 -2.02
CA ALA A 91 -0.24 -15.14 -1.82
C ALA A 91 0.81 -16.12 -1.29
N ARG A 92 2.01 -15.67 -0.92
CA ARG A 92 3.09 -16.54 -0.39
C ARG A 92 3.43 -17.71 -1.32
N GLY A 93 3.43 -17.45 -2.63
CA GLY A 93 3.70 -18.44 -3.67
C GLY A 93 2.49 -19.29 -4.07
N GLU A 94 1.35 -19.17 -3.38
CA GLU A 94 0.13 -19.84 -3.79
C GLU A 94 -0.47 -19.20 -5.04
N ASN A 95 -1.06 -20.00 -5.92
CA ASN A 95 -1.79 -19.47 -7.06
C ASN A 95 -3.14 -18.90 -6.59
N ALA A 96 -3.23 -17.58 -6.50
CA ALA A 96 -4.39 -16.81 -6.06
C ALA A 96 -4.96 -15.92 -7.18
N GLN A 97 -6.27 -15.70 -7.15
CA GLN A 97 -6.95 -14.79 -8.06
C GLN A 97 -7.19 -13.43 -7.40
N PHE A 98 -7.15 -12.37 -8.20
CA PHE A 98 -7.57 -11.04 -7.76
C PHE A 98 -9.10 -10.95 -7.76
N GLU A 99 -9.67 -10.35 -6.72
CA GLU A 99 -11.11 -10.19 -6.56
C GLU A 99 -11.40 -8.75 -6.16
N SER A 100 -12.24 -8.04 -6.92
CA SER A 100 -12.67 -6.70 -6.51
C SER A 100 -13.66 -6.79 -5.37
N ILE A 101 -13.46 -5.97 -4.35
CA ILE A 101 -14.43 -5.79 -3.26
C ILE A 101 -15.10 -4.42 -3.31
N ASP A 102 -15.00 -3.67 -4.41
CA ASP A 102 -15.56 -2.32 -4.54
C ASP A 102 -17.09 -2.31 -4.36
N GLU A 103 -17.78 -3.25 -5.01
CA GLU A 103 -19.25 -3.39 -5.00
C GLU A 103 -19.78 -4.31 -3.89
N VAL A 104 -18.89 -4.87 -3.07
CA VAL A 104 -19.27 -5.80 -1.99
C VAL A 104 -19.62 -5.01 -0.73
N SER A 105 -20.84 -5.16 -0.21
CA SER A 105 -21.31 -4.45 0.99
C SER A 105 -20.96 -5.15 2.30
N SER A 106 -20.70 -6.47 2.27
CA SER A 106 -20.37 -7.28 3.43
C SER A 106 -19.24 -8.25 3.13
N MET A 107 -18.28 -8.38 4.04
CA MET A 107 -17.18 -9.34 3.89
C MET A 107 -17.68 -10.81 3.90
N ASN A 108 -18.88 -11.07 4.43
CA ASN A 108 -19.50 -12.40 4.35
C ASN A 108 -19.87 -12.83 2.92
N ASP A 109 -20.00 -11.87 2.00
CA ASP A 109 -20.31 -12.13 0.59
C ASP A 109 -19.04 -12.45 -0.23
N VAL A 110 -17.86 -12.37 0.38
CA VAL A 110 -16.57 -12.59 -0.27
C VAL A 110 -16.10 -14.03 -0.05
N GLN A 111 -15.74 -14.73 -1.13
CA GLN A 111 -15.06 -16.02 -1.02
C GLN A 111 -13.56 -15.81 -0.84
N PHE A 112 -13.01 -16.14 0.33
CA PHE A 112 -11.58 -15.87 0.62
C PHE A 112 -10.60 -16.88 0.03
N ASN A 113 -11.07 -18.07 -0.36
CA ASN A 113 -10.19 -19.16 -0.73
C ASN A 113 -9.34 -18.79 -1.97
N ARG A 114 -8.02 -18.71 -1.78
CA ARG A 114 -7.04 -18.36 -2.82
C ARG A 114 -7.37 -17.04 -3.52
N LYS A 115 -7.83 -16.04 -2.76
CA LYS A 115 -8.09 -14.69 -3.26
C LYS A 115 -7.13 -13.66 -2.68
N ILE A 116 -6.78 -12.69 -3.51
CA ILE A 116 -6.19 -11.41 -3.12
C ILE A 116 -7.28 -10.37 -3.36
N LEU A 117 -7.71 -9.68 -2.29
CA LEU A 117 -8.77 -8.68 -2.40
C LEU A 117 -8.21 -7.40 -3.01
N VAL A 118 -9.02 -6.71 -3.82
CA VAL A 118 -8.66 -5.45 -4.49
C VAL A 118 -9.71 -4.40 -4.16
N TRP A 119 -9.29 -3.26 -3.61
CA TRP A 119 -10.16 -2.15 -3.22
C TRP A 119 -9.64 -0.80 -3.69
N ASN A 120 -10.43 -0.08 -4.49
CA ASN A 120 -10.07 1.23 -5.03
C ASN A 120 -10.22 2.40 -4.03
N GLY A 121 -10.60 2.11 -2.77
CA GLY A 121 -10.67 3.07 -1.69
C GLY A 121 -11.71 4.18 -1.81
N HIS A 122 -12.47 4.25 -2.92
CA HIS A 122 -13.50 5.27 -3.14
C HIS A 122 -14.84 4.88 -2.53
N CYS A 123 -15.23 3.61 -2.68
CA CYS A 123 -16.47 3.11 -2.09
C CYS A 123 -16.32 3.09 -0.57
N THR A 124 -17.16 3.88 0.12
CA THR A 124 -17.20 3.89 1.58
C THR A 124 -17.70 2.54 2.06
N LYS A 125 -16.96 1.94 2.99
CA LYS A 125 -17.34 0.72 3.71
C LYS A 125 -17.74 1.10 5.12
N ASP A 126 -18.72 0.41 5.69
CA ASP A 126 -19.13 0.64 7.07
C ASP A 126 -18.11 0.05 8.06
N ASP A 127 -18.28 0.37 9.34
CA ASP A 127 -17.32 -0.08 10.37
C ASP A 127 -17.33 -1.61 10.53
N ALA A 128 -18.45 -2.29 10.25
CA ALA A 128 -18.53 -3.75 10.32
C ALA A 128 -17.67 -4.40 9.23
N PHE A 129 -17.82 -3.95 7.99
CA PHE A 129 -16.99 -4.38 6.86
C PHE A 129 -15.51 -4.14 7.14
N MET A 130 -15.17 -2.97 7.67
CA MET A 130 -13.78 -2.62 7.97
C MET A 130 -13.19 -3.50 9.07
N ASN A 131 -13.96 -3.83 10.11
CA ASN A 131 -13.52 -4.75 11.15
C ASN A 131 -13.29 -6.17 10.60
N ASP A 132 -14.19 -6.66 9.74
CA ASP A 132 -14.05 -7.98 9.11
C ASP A 132 -12.86 -8.01 8.15
N LEU A 133 -12.60 -6.93 7.41
CA LEU A 133 -11.41 -6.78 6.57
C LEU A 133 -10.12 -6.81 7.40
N CYS A 134 -10.09 -6.11 8.53
CA CYS A 134 -8.98 -6.18 9.47
C CYS A 134 -8.77 -7.61 10.01
N ALA A 135 -9.85 -8.30 10.39
CA ALA A 135 -9.78 -9.68 10.87
C ALA A 135 -9.28 -10.66 9.79
N TYR A 136 -9.71 -10.47 8.53
CA TYR A 136 -9.21 -11.22 7.37
C TYR A 136 -7.70 -11.03 7.19
N LEU A 137 -7.22 -9.79 7.26
CA LEU A 137 -5.79 -9.49 7.18
C LEU A 137 -5.01 -10.10 8.35
N GLN A 138 -5.48 -9.94 9.59
CA GLN A 138 -4.81 -10.50 10.77
C GLN A 138 -4.59 -12.02 10.66
N GLN A 139 -5.53 -12.73 10.01
CA GLN A 139 -5.47 -14.18 9.79
C GLN A 139 -4.62 -14.62 8.60
N GLY A 140 -3.97 -13.70 7.88
CA GLY A 140 -3.08 -14.03 6.76
C GLY A 140 -3.57 -13.58 5.39
N GLY A 141 -4.73 -12.93 5.33
CA GLY A 141 -5.32 -12.40 4.12
C GLY A 141 -4.41 -11.45 3.34
N ALA A 142 -4.75 -11.24 2.07
CA ALA A 142 -4.00 -10.39 1.15
C ALA A 142 -4.90 -9.29 0.58
N LEU A 143 -4.40 -8.06 0.57
CA LEU A 143 -5.13 -6.89 0.08
C LEU A 143 -4.27 -6.00 -0.81
N ILE A 144 -4.83 -5.58 -1.92
CA ILE A 144 -4.33 -4.48 -2.74
C ILE A 144 -5.35 -3.36 -2.60
N CYS A 145 -4.91 -2.18 -2.19
CA CYS A 145 -5.81 -1.05 -2.09
C CYS A 145 -5.12 0.26 -2.44
N GLY A 146 -5.89 1.27 -2.81
CA GLY A 146 -5.32 2.57 -3.10
C GLY A 146 -6.38 3.63 -3.30
N SER A 147 -6.06 4.88 -3.00
CA SER A 147 -6.99 5.99 -3.18
C SER A 147 -6.26 7.33 -3.29
N VAL A 148 -7.00 8.40 -3.54
CA VAL A 148 -6.47 9.73 -3.83
C VAL A 148 -6.87 10.73 -2.74
N ALA A 149 -6.12 10.79 -1.64
CA ALA A 149 -6.45 11.62 -0.48
C ALA A 149 -6.59 13.12 -0.80
N TRP A 150 -5.64 13.68 -1.55
CA TRP A 150 -5.70 15.09 -1.97
C TRP A 150 -6.96 15.38 -2.81
N GLY A 151 -7.33 14.45 -3.70
CA GLY A 151 -8.53 14.58 -4.54
C GLY A 151 -9.81 14.47 -3.71
N TRP A 152 -9.83 13.56 -2.73
CA TRP A 152 -10.94 13.43 -1.79
C TRP A 152 -11.18 14.72 -0.99
N LEU A 153 -10.11 15.35 -0.50
CA LEU A 153 -10.19 16.63 0.24
C LEU A 153 -10.75 17.77 -0.62
N GLN A 154 -10.42 17.80 -1.92
CA GLN A 154 -10.91 18.84 -2.84
C GLN A 154 -12.43 18.81 -3.00
N ILE A 155 -13.03 17.61 -3.04
CA ILE A 155 -14.48 17.45 -3.22
C ILE A 155 -15.24 17.39 -1.89
N ASN A 156 -14.55 17.15 -0.77
CA ASN A 156 -15.13 17.12 0.58
C ASN A 156 -14.72 18.36 1.39
N LYS A 157 -15.24 19.53 1.01
CA LYS A 157 -14.89 20.82 1.65
C LYS A 157 -15.17 20.81 3.15
N GLY A 158 -14.22 21.32 3.94
CA GLY A 158 -14.32 21.42 5.40
C GLY A 158 -14.09 20.10 6.15
N LYS A 159 -13.73 19.02 5.43
CA LYS A 159 -13.30 17.75 6.02
C LYS A 159 -11.79 17.69 6.14
N PHE A 160 -11.33 16.86 7.08
CA PHE A 160 -9.93 16.52 7.28
C PHE A 160 -9.65 15.11 6.80
N LEU A 161 -8.37 14.72 6.65
CA LEU A 161 -8.03 13.34 6.30
C LEU A 161 -8.57 12.31 7.29
N SER A 162 -8.73 12.69 8.57
CA SER A 162 -9.36 11.83 9.58
C SER A 162 -10.83 11.50 9.30
N ASP A 163 -11.51 12.32 8.49
CA ASP A 163 -12.88 12.06 8.05
C ASP A 163 -12.95 11.10 6.85
N PHE A 164 -11.81 10.83 6.20
CA PHE A 164 -11.75 9.96 5.03
C PHE A 164 -11.68 8.49 5.48
N PRO A 165 -12.70 7.63 5.21
CA PRO A 165 -12.73 6.26 5.71
C PRO A 165 -11.51 5.42 5.28
N PHE A 166 -11.04 5.61 4.05
CA PHE A 166 -9.84 4.94 3.57
C PHE A 166 -8.59 5.36 4.36
N ALA A 167 -8.44 6.65 4.69
CA ALA A 167 -7.32 7.11 5.48
C ALA A 167 -7.34 6.55 6.91
N ARG A 168 -8.53 6.44 7.54
CA ARG A 168 -8.66 5.77 8.84
C ARG A 168 -8.21 4.31 8.77
N PHE A 169 -8.61 3.56 7.74
CA PHE A 169 -8.15 2.19 7.53
C PHE A 169 -6.64 2.10 7.33
N CYS A 170 -6.06 2.96 6.51
CA CYS A 170 -4.62 3.00 6.31
C CYS A 170 -3.87 3.30 7.61
N ASP A 171 -4.37 4.22 8.45
CA ASP A 171 -3.81 4.50 9.77
C ASP A 171 -3.78 3.23 10.65
N TYR A 172 -4.83 2.40 10.61
CA TYR A 172 -4.88 1.13 11.36
C TYR A 172 -3.84 0.10 10.91
N ILE A 173 -3.51 0.04 9.62
CA ILE A 173 -2.50 -0.88 9.08
C ILE A 173 -1.10 -0.25 9.01
N GLY A 174 -0.89 0.90 9.66
CA GLY A 174 0.42 1.54 9.80
C GLY A 174 0.87 2.36 8.59
N VAL A 175 -0.05 2.88 7.78
CA VAL A 175 0.25 3.70 6.60
C VAL A 175 -0.47 5.04 6.70
N LYS A 176 0.25 6.16 6.68
CA LYS A 176 -0.36 7.50 6.63
C LYS A 176 -0.60 7.91 5.19
N LEU A 177 -1.80 8.39 4.87
CA LEU A 177 -2.01 9.23 3.69
C LEU A 177 -1.69 10.68 4.04
N THR A 178 -1.14 11.40 3.07
CA THR A 178 -0.93 12.85 3.15
C THR A 178 -1.93 13.59 2.26
N ASP A 179 -2.03 14.89 2.46
CA ASP A 179 -2.79 15.81 1.62
C ASP A 179 -2.00 16.30 0.39
N ASN A 180 -0.75 15.83 0.25
CA ASN A 180 0.12 16.17 -0.87
C ASN A 180 -0.09 15.23 -2.07
N TYR A 181 0.36 15.71 -3.22
CA TYR A 181 0.52 14.94 -4.45
C TYR A 181 1.94 15.08 -4.99
N THR A 182 2.35 14.12 -5.82
CA THR A 182 3.65 14.15 -6.50
C THR A 182 3.47 14.24 -8.00
N ASN A 183 4.22 15.14 -8.63
CA ASN A 183 4.36 15.21 -10.08
C ASN A 183 5.54 14.33 -10.53
N CYS A 184 5.42 13.03 -10.31
CA CYS A 184 6.44 12.05 -10.73
C CYS A 184 6.47 11.88 -12.27
N PRO A 185 7.62 11.44 -12.83
CA PRO A 185 7.74 11.14 -14.25
C PRO A 185 6.84 9.97 -14.67
N ASP A 186 6.64 9.82 -15.98
CA ASP A 186 5.99 8.65 -16.56
C ASP A 186 6.95 8.01 -17.59
N PRO A 187 7.40 6.76 -17.38
CA PRO A 187 7.08 5.87 -16.26
C PRO A 187 7.80 6.27 -14.96
N ILE A 188 7.32 5.75 -13.82
CA ILE A 188 7.94 5.90 -12.51
C ILE A 188 9.03 4.83 -12.38
N LEU A 189 10.29 5.26 -12.37
CA LEU A 189 11.43 4.35 -12.27
C LEU A 189 11.54 3.71 -10.88
N PHE A 190 11.78 2.41 -10.83
CA PHE A 190 12.13 1.74 -9.59
C PHE A 190 13.55 2.13 -9.18
N ARG A 191 13.63 2.86 -8.06
CA ARG A 191 14.87 3.44 -7.52
C ARG A 191 15.06 2.98 -6.08
N PRO A 192 15.65 1.77 -5.86
CA PRO A 192 15.78 1.19 -4.53
C PRO A 192 16.62 2.05 -3.56
N GLU A 193 17.48 2.93 -4.09
CA GLU A 193 18.23 3.91 -3.31
C GLU A 193 17.34 4.96 -2.62
N LEU A 194 16.17 5.28 -3.17
CA LEU A 194 15.22 6.23 -2.56
C LEU A 194 14.43 5.62 -1.40
N ILE A 195 14.38 4.29 -1.30
CA ILE A 195 13.54 3.56 -0.35
C ILE A 195 14.22 3.41 1.02
N LYS A 196 15.56 3.35 1.04
CA LYS A 196 16.36 3.05 2.24
C LYS A 196 16.27 4.12 3.35
N PHE A 197 15.86 5.35 3.03
CA PHE A 197 16.02 6.51 3.92
C PHE A 197 14.86 6.79 4.89
N LYS A 198 13.73 6.07 4.84
CA LYS A 198 12.50 6.48 5.55
C LYS A 198 11.69 5.39 6.23
N ASN A 199 12.33 4.36 6.79
CA ASN A 199 11.73 3.74 7.96
C ASN A 199 11.97 4.70 9.13
N ILE A 200 11.00 5.57 9.45
CA ILE A 200 11.09 6.54 10.57
C ILE A 200 11.49 5.84 11.89
N TYR A 201 11.19 4.54 12.00
CA TYR A 201 11.64 3.67 13.09
C TYR A 201 13.15 3.51 13.24
N HIS A 202 13.92 3.49 12.14
CA HIS A 202 15.38 3.42 12.24
C HIS A 202 15.99 4.75 12.64
N VAL A 203 15.40 5.87 12.19
CA VAL A 203 15.84 7.21 12.59
C VAL A 203 15.61 7.44 14.08
N THR A 204 14.47 7.00 14.63
CA THR A 204 14.22 7.14 16.08
C THR A 204 15.09 6.21 16.93
N GLN A 205 15.48 5.03 16.44
CA GLN A 205 16.43 4.17 17.16
C GLN A 205 17.87 4.66 17.08
N GLU A 206 18.32 5.21 15.95
CA GLU A 206 19.65 5.84 15.86
C GLU A 206 19.73 7.08 16.76
N LEU A 207 18.68 7.90 16.82
CA LEU A 207 18.61 9.06 17.72
C LEU A 207 18.47 8.69 19.20
N ALA A 208 17.84 7.56 19.52
CA ALA A 208 17.68 7.06 20.89
C ALA A 208 18.92 6.31 21.40
N ASN A 209 19.72 5.74 20.49
CA ASN A 209 20.96 5.02 20.81
C ASN A 209 22.22 5.87 20.61
N ASP A 210 22.10 7.15 20.22
CA ASP A 210 23.22 8.08 20.19
C ASP A 210 23.59 8.47 21.63
N PRO A 211 24.76 8.04 22.16
CA PRO A 211 25.18 8.36 23.52
C PRO A 211 25.41 9.87 23.75
N ASN A 212 25.38 10.70 22.70
CA ASN A 212 25.49 12.16 22.81
C ASN A 212 24.14 12.87 22.93
N ASN A 213 23.02 12.15 22.85
CA ASN A 213 21.68 12.74 22.88
C ASN A 213 21.07 12.61 24.29
N ILE A 214 21.77 13.14 25.29
CA ILE A 214 21.23 13.37 26.63
C ILE A 214 20.96 14.88 26.76
N THR A 215 19.68 15.24 26.65
CA THR A 215 19.12 16.47 27.25
C THR A 215 17.76 16.14 27.84
#